data_AF-A0A7X9QDG6-F1
#
_entry.id   AF-A0A7X9QDG6-F1
#
_cell.length_a   1.000
_cell.length_b   1.000
_cell.length_c   1.000
_cell.angle_alpha   90.00
_cell.angle_beta   90.00
_cell.angle_gamma   90.00
#
_symmetry.space_group_name_H-M   'P 1'
#
loop_
_entity.id
_entity.type
_entity.pdbx_description
1 polymer ?
#
loop_
_entity_poly.entity_id
_entity_poly.type
_entity_poly.pdbx_seq_one_letter_code
_entity_poly.pdbx_strand_id
1 'polypeptide(L)' 'MSAYFVRDVAAVDLHLQMSAVALFRITNAPTIEATFGVRIDTPEALEASIATLTEMVCTWLSTPDPVRAGAPAS' A
#
# COMPACT_ATOMS: atom_id res chain seq x y z
N MET A 1 20.36 5.81 4.70
CA MET A 1 19.48 6.92 5.11
C MET A 1 18.63 6.38 6.25
N SER A 2 18.71 6.93 7.46
CA SER A 2 17.87 6.46 8.56
C SER A 2 16.44 6.91 8.29
N ALA A 3 15.55 5.98 7.96
CA ALA A 3 14.13 6.29 7.74
C ALA A 3 13.50 6.62 9.10
N TYR A 4 13.03 7.85 9.27
CA TYR A 4 12.30 8.26 10.46
C TYR A 4 10.81 8.32 10.09
N PHE A 5 9.99 7.48 10.74
CA PHE A 5 8.54 7.53 10.59
C PHE A 5 8.00 8.69 11.43
N VAL A 6 7.23 9.58 10.81
CA VAL A 6 6.69 10.81 11.43
C VAL A 6 5.20 10.72 11.71
N ARG A 7 4.51 9.75 11.13
CA ARG A 7 3.09 9.50 11.39
C ARG A 7 2.91 8.56 12.57
N ASP A 8 2.04 8.96 13.49
CA ASP A 8 1.54 8.10 14.56
C ASP A 8 0.34 7.31 14.02
N VAL A 9 0.56 6.02 13.76
CA VAL A 9 -0.39 5.11 13.11
C VAL A 9 -0.51 3.85 13.97
N ALA A 10 -1.74 3.41 14.24
CA ALA A 10 -1.94 2.17 14.96
C ALA A 10 -1.51 0.98 14.08
N ALA A 11 -0.73 0.07 14.64
CA ALA A 11 -0.23 -1.10 13.90
C ALA A 11 -1.37 -1.96 13.31
N VAL A 12 -2.53 -1.98 13.97
CA VAL A 12 -3.71 -2.70 13.49
C VAL A 12 -4.25 -2.12 12.17
N ASP A 13 -4.22 -0.80 12.00
CA ASP A 13 -4.72 -0.15 10.78
C ASP A 13 -3.83 -0.52 9.60
N LEU A 14 -2.51 -0.52 9.81
CA LEU A 14 -1.55 -0.94 8.79
C LEU A 14 -1.73 -2.42 8.43
N HIS A 15 -1.92 -3.28 9.43
CA HIS A 15 -2.17 -4.70 9.22
C HIS A 15 -3.43 -4.95 8.39
N LEU A 16 -4.55 -4.31 8.77
CA LEU A 16 -5.83 -4.45 8.06
C LEU A 16 -5.70 -3.99 6.60
N GLN A 17 -4.99 -2.90 6.34
CA GLN A 17 -4.73 -2.43 4.98
C GLN A 17 -3.91 -3.43 4.16
N MET A 18 -2.83 -3.97 4.72
CA MET A 18 -2.01 -4.99 4.06
C MET A 18 -2.81 -6.26 3.74
N SER A 19 -3.63 -6.72 4.70
CA SER A 19 -4.51 -7.87 4.50
C SER A 19 -5.55 -7.62 3.41
N ALA A 20 -6.14 -6.43 3.35
CA ALA A 20 -7.10 -6.07 2.31
C ALA A 20 -6.49 -6.14 0.91
N VAL A 21 -5.25 -5.64 0.72
CA VAL A 21 -4.57 -5.72 -0.58
C VAL A 21 -4.23 -7.17 -0.95
N ALA A 22 -3.76 -7.97 0.01
CA ALA A 22 -3.48 -9.39 -0.21
C ALA A 22 -4.75 -10.16 -0.64
N LEU A 23 -5.87 -9.94 0.05
CA LEU A 23 -7.16 -10.54 -0.28
C LEU A 23 -7.68 -10.06 -1.64
N PHE A 24 -7.57 -8.76 -1.93
CA PHE A 24 -7.97 -8.18 -3.21
C PHE A 24 -7.27 -8.90 -4.37
N ARG A 25 -5.95 -9.07 -4.27
CA ARG A 25 -5.15 -9.72 -5.32
C ARG A 25 -5.60 -11.15 -5.61
N ILE A 26 -5.94 -11.93 -4.58
CA ILE A 26 -6.40 -13.32 -4.75
C ILE A 26 -7.81 -13.35 -5.33
N THR A 27 -8.73 -12.60 -4.72
CA THR A 27 -10.15 -12.66 -5.05
C THR A 27 -10.50 -12.02 -6.39
N ASN A 28 -9.73 -11.03 -6.82
CA ASN A 28 -9.97 -10.28 -8.06
C ASN A 28 -9.08 -10.71 -9.23
N ALA A 29 -8.20 -11.70 -9.08
CA ALA A 29 -7.31 -12.13 -10.16
C ALA A 29 -8.06 -12.46 -11.47
N PRO A 30 -9.15 -13.26 -11.47
CA PRO A 30 -9.89 -13.55 -12.71
C PRO A 30 -10.51 -12.30 -13.33
N THR A 31 -11.05 -11.40 -12.50
CA THR A 31 -11.68 -10.16 -12.95
C THR A 31 -10.66 -9.20 -13.56
N ILE A 32 -9.49 -9.07 -12.95
CA ILE A 32 -8.41 -8.20 -13.44
C ILE A 32 -7.84 -8.74 -14.74
N GLU A 33 -7.65 -10.06 -14.85
CA GLU A 33 -7.22 -10.68 -16.10
C GLU A 33 -8.26 -10.46 -17.22
N ALA A 34 -9.55 -10.67 -16.95
CA ALA A 34 -10.60 -10.47 -17.93
C ALA A 34 -10.78 -9.00 -18.36
N THR A 35 -10.59 -8.05 -17.44
CA THR A 35 -10.84 -6.62 -17.69
C THR A 35 -9.63 -5.92 -18.30
N PHE A 36 -8.42 -6.26 -17.86
CA PHE A 36 -7.21 -5.53 -18.21
C PHE A 36 -6.17 -6.38 -18.96
N GLY A 37 -6.40 -7.69 -19.10
CA GLY A 37 -5.42 -8.62 -19.69
C GLY A 37 -4.16 -8.79 -18.82
N VAL A 38 -4.23 -8.42 -17.54
CA VAL A 38 -3.09 -8.45 -16.62
C VAL A 38 -3.21 -9.67 -15.70
N ARG A 39 -2.15 -10.47 -15.66
CA ARG A 39 -2.02 -11.54 -14.67
C ARG A 39 -1.36 -11.03 -13.41
N ILE A 40 -2.12 -10.99 -12.32
CA ILE A 40 -1.63 -10.54 -11.02
C ILE A 40 -1.28 -11.70 -10.08
N ASP A 41 -1.63 -12.94 -10.45
CA ASP A 41 -1.47 -14.15 -9.65
C ASP A 41 -0.09 -14.80 -9.76
N THR A 42 0.83 -14.24 -10.56
CA THR A 42 2.18 -14.80 -10.74
C THR A 42 3.13 -14.42 -9.60
N PRO A 43 4.22 -15.19 -9.38
CA PRO A 43 5.25 -14.83 -8.41
C PRO A 43 5.91 -13.47 -8.69
N GLU A 44 6.17 -13.15 -9.95
CA GLU A 44 6.81 -11.89 -10.36
C GLU A 44 5.90 -10.69 -10.05
N ALA A 45 4.60 -10.85 -10.30
CA ALA A 45 3.61 -9.83 -9.96
C ALA A 45 3.47 -9.65 -8.44
N LEU A 46 3.65 -10.72 -7.64
CA LEU A 46 3.68 -10.62 -6.18
C LEU A 46 4.87 -9.79 -5.71
N GLU A 47 6.08 -10.12 -6.17
CA GLU A 47 7.31 -9.40 -5.80
C GLU A 47 7.23 -7.92 -6.18
N ALA A 48 6.77 -7.62 -7.39
CA ALA A 48 6.55 -6.24 -7.83
C ALA A 48 5.54 -5.52 -6.92
N SER A 49 4.43 -6.18 -6.57
CA SER A 49 3.43 -5.61 -5.67
C SER A 49 3.99 -5.34 -4.28
N ILE A 50 4.76 -6.27 -3.72
CA ILE A 50 5.41 -6.11 -2.40
C ILE A 50 6.34 -4.90 -2.42
N ALA A 51 7.20 -4.79 -3.44
CA ALA A 51 8.13 -3.68 -3.58
C ALA A 51 7.39 -2.34 -3.64
N THR A 52 6.39 -2.22 -4.52
CA THR A 52 5.58 -1.00 -4.67
C THR A 52 4.82 -0.65 -3.39
N LEU A 53 4.15 -1.61 -2.76
CA LEU A 53 3.38 -1.36 -1.53
C LEU A 53 4.28 -0.95 -0.37
N THR A 54 5.45 -1.58 -0.24
CA THR A 54 6.44 -1.23 0.79
C THR A 54 6.94 0.19 0.58
N GLU A 55 7.27 0.57 -0.66
CA GLU A 55 7.69 1.92 -1.00
C GLU A 55 6.60 2.95 -0.68
N MET A 56 5.35 2.69 -1.10
CA MET A 56 4.20 3.56 -0.83
C MET A 56 3.98 3.76 0.67
N VAL A 57 3.97 2.67 1.45
CA VAL A 57 3.75 2.71 2.90
C VAL A 57 4.89 3.45 3.61
N CYS A 58 6.14 3.12 3.31
CA CYS A 58 7.29 3.77 3.92
C CYS A 58 7.35 5.26 3.58
N THR A 59 7.04 5.62 2.33
CA THR A 59 6.95 7.02 1.88
C THR A 59 5.86 7.76 2.64
N TRP A 60 4.67 7.16 2.75
CA TRP A 60 3.55 7.74 3.49
C TRP A 60 3.86 7.92 4.99
N LEU A 61 4.42 6.91 5.65
CA LEU A 61 4.82 6.97 7.06
C LEU A 61 5.91 8.02 7.33
N SER A 62 6.76 8.29 6.34
CA SER A 62 7.84 9.29 6.43
C SER A 62 7.39 10.69 5.98
N THR A 63 6.21 10.82 5.37
CA THR A 63 5.67 12.11 4.92
C THR A 63 4.86 12.74 6.05
N PRO A 64 5.18 13.98 6.48
CA PRO A 64 4.43 14.69 7.50
C PRO A 64 2.93 14.75 7.16
N ASP A 65 2.08 14.63 8.17
CA ASP A 65 0.65 14.74 7.98
C ASP A 65 0.25 16.22 7.83
N PRO A 66 -0.22 16.68 6.65
CA PRO A 66 -0.55 18.09 6.42
C PRO A 66 -1.65 18.60 7.35
N VAL A 67 -2.57 17.72 7.78
CA VAL A 67 -3.66 18.05 8.70
C VAL A 67 -3.12 18.34 10.11
N ARG A 68 -2.11 17.59 10.57
CA ARG A 68 -1.41 17.86 11.84
C ARG A 68 -0.36 18.97 11.73
N ALA A 69 0.11 19.29 10.53
CA ALA A 69 1.08 20.36 10.28
C ALA A 69 0.45 21.76 10.15
N GLY A 70 -0.88 21.89 10.28
CA GLY A 70 -1.59 23.16 10.19
C GLY A 70 -1.78 23.69 8.75
N ALA A 71 -1.57 22.85 7.74
CA ALA A 71 -1.86 23.22 6.36
C ALA A 71 -3.37 23.06 6.09
N PRO A 72 -4.02 24.03 5.40
CA PRO A 72 -5.44 23.89 5.06
C PRO A 72 -5.63 22.65 4.19
N ALA A 73 -6.65 21.85 4.52
CA ALA A 73 -7.11 20.76 3.66
C ALA A 73 -7.56 21.37 2.32
N SER A 74 -6.86 21.02 1.24
CA SER A 74 -7.17 21.38 -0.14
C SER A 74 -8.45 20.72 -0.64
#